data_AF-A0A8T5DWU3-F1
#
_entry.id   AF-A0A8T5DWU3-F1
#
_cell.length_a   1.000
_cell.length_b   1.000
_cell.length_c   1.000
_cell.angle_alpha   90.00
_cell.angle_beta   90.00
_cell.angle_gamma   90.00
#
_symmetry.space_group_name_H-M   'P 1'
#
loop_
_entity.id
_entity.type
_entity.pdbx_description
1 polymer ?
#
loop_
_entity_poly.entity_id
_entity_poly.type
_entity_poly.pdbx_seq_one_letter_code
_entity_poly.pdbx_strand_id
1 'polypeptide(L)'
;MSNKGDSNTTGRIFTNLLNKNKQGHQRSTRTFAGKRGQQEIVGFVLIVVLVVVGLMIFLIYSFTSDRSEIRGNDIVLGNLMSSMISYTTNCTIQGEKQTIQNLFEMCYNGKKCDLDPRDSCIVLEAYLSEILGAAYSTESRIAGMNIEFYMDNAGAIEPVESFSTVSVGNCSYGNNRGFEMPLGGLDDVYIMLRGC
;
A
#
# COMPACT_ATOMS: atom_id res chain seq x y z
N MET A 1 32.02 41.41 89.62
CA MET A 1 31.17 41.61 90.81
C MET A 1 29.91 42.32 90.36
N SER A 2 28.79 41.60 90.40
CA SER A 2 27.48 42.05 89.92
C SER A 2 26.64 42.46 91.14
N ASN A 3 26.05 43.65 91.13
CA ASN A 3 25.00 44.00 92.09
C ASN A 3 24.13 45.18 91.63
N LYS A 4 22.88 45.14 92.12
CA LYS A 4 21.73 46.06 92.00
C LYS A 4 20.96 46.04 90.67
N GLY A 5 19.68 45.69 90.60
CA GLY A 5 18.65 45.58 91.63
C GLY A 5 17.74 46.81 91.64
N ASP A 6 16.52 46.57 91.18
CA ASP A 6 15.23 47.20 91.50
C ASP A 6 14.69 48.42 90.72
N SER A 7 13.61 48.11 89.99
CA SER A 7 12.26 48.69 90.07
C SER A 7 12.07 50.16 89.71
N ASN A 8 11.33 50.44 88.62
CA ASN A 8 10.15 51.30 88.73
C ASN A 8 9.22 51.31 87.49
N THR A 9 7.94 51.52 87.79
CA THR A 9 6.93 52.23 86.99
C THR A 9 6.17 51.51 85.88
N THR A 10 5.22 50.71 86.33
CA THR A 10 3.85 50.63 85.79
C THR A 10 3.30 52.06 85.57
N GLY A 11 3.02 52.45 84.33
CA GLY A 11 2.52 53.80 84.06
C GLY A 11 2.10 54.00 82.61
N ARG A 12 0.86 53.60 82.33
CA ARG A 12 0.12 53.87 81.10
C ARG A 12 0.28 55.34 80.67
N ILE A 13 0.96 55.58 79.57
CA ILE A 13 0.67 56.76 78.73
C ILE A 13 0.26 56.23 77.36
N PHE A 14 -1.05 56.25 77.18
CA PHE A 14 -1.70 56.31 75.88
C PHE A 14 -0.98 57.33 75.01
N THR A 15 -0.55 56.94 73.81
CA THR A 15 -1.13 57.44 72.55
C THR A 15 -0.58 56.67 71.36
N ASN A 16 -1.53 56.26 70.52
CA ASN A 16 -1.38 55.72 69.18
C ASN A 16 -0.19 56.30 68.39
N LEU A 17 0.50 55.44 67.64
CA LEU A 17 0.82 55.66 66.23
C LEU A 17 1.30 54.34 65.58
N LEU A 18 0.32 53.67 64.96
CA LEU A 18 0.41 52.99 63.67
C LEU A 18 1.75 52.33 63.29
N ASN A 19 1.85 51.01 63.46
CA ASN A 19 2.23 50.16 62.33
C ASN A 19 1.69 48.74 62.45
N LYS A 20 0.42 48.58 62.05
CA LYS A 20 -0.10 47.28 61.65
C LYS A 20 0.50 46.96 60.28
N ASN A 21 1.37 45.97 60.18
CA ASN A 21 1.49 45.23 58.93
C ASN A 21 1.67 43.74 59.17
N LYS A 22 0.51 43.09 59.37
CA LYS A 22 0.32 41.66 59.24
C LYS A 22 -0.83 41.48 58.27
N GLN A 23 -0.54 41.40 56.97
CA GLN A 23 -1.47 40.86 55.98
C GLN A 23 -0.67 40.09 54.92
N GLY A 24 -0.97 38.80 54.81
CA GLY A 24 -0.59 38.01 53.66
C GLY A 24 -1.26 38.57 52.41
N HIS A 25 -0.55 38.50 51.29
CA HIS A 25 -1.15 38.66 49.98
C HIS A 25 -0.49 37.64 49.07
N GLN A 26 -1.28 36.63 48.68
CA GLN A 26 -1.03 35.86 47.47
C GLN A 26 -0.65 36.86 46.37
N ARG A 27 0.52 36.70 45.75
CA ARG A 27 0.81 37.33 44.48
C ARG A 27 -0.10 36.68 43.43
N SER A 28 -1.35 37.14 43.42
CA SER A 28 -2.18 37.14 42.24
C SER A 28 -1.34 37.75 41.11
N THR A 29 -0.99 36.93 40.15
CA THR A 29 -0.47 37.35 38.85
C THR A 29 -1.52 38.23 38.18
N ARG A 30 -1.51 39.52 38.53
CA ARG A 30 -2.21 40.56 37.77
C ARG A 30 -1.38 40.87 36.52
N THR A 31 -1.52 40.05 35.48
CA THR A 31 -1.28 40.48 34.11
C THR A 31 -2.56 41.14 33.59
N PHE A 32 -2.75 42.41 33.95
CA PHE A 32 -3.75 43.27 33.31
C PHE A 32 -3.03 44.27 32.42
N ALA A 33 -2.51 43.77 31.30
CA ALA A 33 -2.01 44.58 30.19
C ALA A 33 -2.28 43.82 28.87
N GLY A 34 -3.16 44.39 28.03
CA GLY A 34 -3.29 44.00 26.63
C GLY A 34 -4.43 43.04 26.26
N LYS A 35 -5.68 43.31 26.65
CA LYS A 35 -6.86 42.51 26.19
C LYS A 35 -6.97 42.39 24.65
N ARG A 36 -6.40 43.34 23.89
CA ARG A 36 -6.34 43.28 22.41
C ARG A 36 -5.25 42.35 21.87
N GLY A 37 -4.02 42.41 22.41
CA GLY A 37 -2.93 41.56 21.93
C GLY A 37 -3.14 40.06 22.24
N GLN A 38 -3.80 39.75 23.36
CA GLN A 38 -4.20 38.37 23.67
C GLN A 38 -5.27 37.85 22.70
N GLN A 39 -6.17 38.71 22.21
CA GLN A 39 -7.19 38.32 21.22
C GLN A 39 -6.59 38.00 19.85
N GLU A 40 -5.56 38.74 19.42
CA GLU A 40 -4.85 38.49 18.16
C GLU A 40 -4.10 37.15 18.18
N ILE A 41 -3.44 36.82 19.30
CA ILE A 41 -2.74 35.53 19.47
C ILE A 41 -3.73 34.36 19.44
N VAL A 42 -4.90 34.49 20.09
CA VAL A 42 -5.93 33.44 20.08
C VAL A 42 -6.49 33.21 18.68
N GLY A 43 -6.65 34.27 17.88
CA GLY A 43 -7.06 34.17 16.47
C GLY A 43 -6.04 33.42 15.63
N PHE A 44 -4.75 33.72 15.79
CA PHE A 44 -3.68 33.01 15.08
C PHE A 44 -3.66 31.52 15.42
N VAL A 45 -3.75 31.17 16.72
CA VAL A 45 -3.74 29.77 17.16
C VAL A 45 -4.92 28.99 16.59
N LEU A 46 -6.12 29.59 16.54
CA LEU A 46 -7.31 28.93 15.99
C LEU A 46 -7.13 28.59 14.50
N ILE A 47 -6.60 29.52 13.71
CA ILE A 47 -6.34 29.30 12.28
C ILE A 47 -5.30 28.20 12.07
N VAL A 48 -4.21 28.20 12.84
CA VAL A 48 -3.17 27.17 12.75
C VAL A 48 -3.74 25.78 13.04
N VAL A 49 -4.56 25.64 14.09
CA VAL A 49 -5.21 24.37 14.41
C VAL A 49 -6.11 23.89 13.28
N LEU A 50 -6.89 24.79 12.68
CA LEU A 50 -7.77 24.46 11.55
C LEU A 50 -6.95 23.95 10.35
N VAL A 51 -5.86 24.63 10.00
CA VAL A 51 -4.98 24.21 8.90
C VAL A 51 -4.34 22.84 9.19
N VAL A 52 -3.86 22.60 10.40
CA VAL A 52 -3.26 21.30 10.78
C VAL A 52 -4.28 20.17 10.69
N VAL A 53 -5.51 20.37 11.15
CA VAL A 53 -6.58 19.37 11.02
C VAL A 53 -6.96 19.15 9.55
N GLY A 54 -7.04 20.21 8.75
CA GLY A 54 -7.30 20.11 7.31
C GLY A 54 -6.20 19.33 6.57
N LEU A 55 -4.93 19.59 6.90
CA LEU A 55 -3.79 18.85 6.36
C LEU A 55 -3.79 17.39 6.81
N MET A 56 -4.15 17.08 8.05
CA MET A 56 -4.28 15.70 8.52
C MET A 56 -5.34 14.92 7.74
N ILE A 57 -6.51 15.53 7.52
CA ILE A 57 -7.58 14.91 6.71
C ILE A 57 -7.11 14.71 5.26
N PHE A 58 -6.46 15.70 4.68
CA PHE A 58 -5.91 15.60 3.33
C PHE A 58 -4.84 14.50 3.22
N LEU A 59 -3.95 14.38 4.20
CA LEU A 59 -2.92 13.33 4.24
C LEU A 59 -3.56 11.94 4.37
N ILE A 60 -4.55 11.78 5.25
CA ILE A 60 -5.30 10.52 5.38
C ILE A 60 -5.99 10.18 4.07
N TYR A 61 -6.62 11.14 3.40
CA TYR A 61 -7.27 10.91 2.11
C TYR A 61 -6.25 10.60 1.00
N SER A 62 -5.11 11.29 0.97
CA SER A 62 -4.03 11.08 -0.01
C SER A 62 -3.37 9.71 0.15
N PHE A 63 -3.27 9.17 1.37
CA PHE A 63 -2.75 7.82 1.59
C PHE A 63 -3.82 6.75 1.43
N THR A 64 -5.08 7.02 1.77
CA THR A 64 -6.17 6.05 1.58
C THR A 64 -6.52 5.88 0.10
N SER A 65 -6.18 6.85 -0.76
CA SER A 65 -6.33 6.76 -2.21
C SER A 65 -5.12 6.10 -2.88
N ASP A 66 -4.65 4.99 -2.33
CA ASP A 66 -3.72 4.05 -2.98
C ASP A 66 -4.38 3.39 -4.20
N ARG A 67 -4.63 4.21 -5.22
CA ARG A 67 -4.69 3.78 -6.61
C ARG A 67 -3.29 3.54 -7.18
N SER A 68 -2.24 3.80 -6.39
CA SER A 68 -0.83 3.57 -6.70
C SER A 68 -0.52 2.06 -6.75
N GLU A 69 -1.08 1.28 -5.82
CA GLU A 69 -0.95 -0.18 -5.80
C GLU A 69 -1.68 -0.82 -6.98
N ILE A 70 -2.77 -0.18 -7.46
CA ILE A 70 -3.53 -0.60 -8.64
C ILE A 70 -2.61 -0.55 -9.88
N ARG A 71 -1.89 0.56 -10.08
CA ARG A 71 -1.04 0.73 -11.27
C ARG A 71 0.30 -0.01 -11.18
N GLY A 72 0.84 -0.21 -9.98
CA GLY A 72 2.09 -0.94 -9.77
C GLY A 72 1.97 -2.43 -10.10
N ASN A 73 0.92 -3.09 -9.62
CA ASN A 73 0.74 -4.53 -9.84
C ASN A 73 0.43 -4.86 -11.30
N ASP A 74 -0.33 -4.01 -12.01
CA ASP A 74 -0.63 -4.21 -13.43
C ASP A 74 0.64 -4.14 -14.30
N ILE A 75 1.57 -3.23 -13.97
CA ILE A 75 2.86 -3.13 -14.66
C ILE A 75 3.73 -4.36 -14.37
N VAL A 76 3.75 -4.84 -13.12
CA VAL A 76 4.50 -6.04 -12.74
C VAL A 76 3.94 -7.28 -13.44
N LEU A 77 2.62 -7.48 -13.43
CA LEU A 77 1.96 -8.57 -14.16
C LEU A 77 2.20 -8.47 -15.67
N GLY A 78 2.15 -7.27 -16.25
CA GLY A 78 2.45 -7.07 -17.66
C GLY A 78 3.89 -7.40 -18.03
N ASN A 79 4.86 -7.00 -17.20
CA ASN A 79 6.27 -7.35 -17.38
C ASN A 79 6.52 -8.86 -17.23
N LEU A 80 5.88 -9.49 -16.24
CA LEU A 80 5.94 -10.94 -16.03
C LEU A 80 5.36 -11.69 -17.24
N MET A 81 4.17 -11.30 -17.68
CA MET A 81 3.49 -11.87 -18.86
C MET A 81 4.36 -11.74 -20.12
N SER A 82 4.89 -10.55 -20.40
CA SER A 82 5.73 -10.31 -21.58
C SER A 82 7.02 -11.12 -21.54
N SER A 83 7.64 -11.24 -20.36
CA SER A 83 8.84 -12.05 -20.16
C SER A 83 8.54 -13.56 -20.32
N MET A 84 7.39 -14.01 -19.81
CA MET A 84 6.95 -15.40 -19.88
C MET A 84 6.68 -15.84 -21.33
N ILE A 85 5.96 -15.03 -22.11
CA ILE A 85 5.62 -15.37 -23.50
C ILE A 85 6.87 -15.43 -24.38
N SER A 86 7.87 -14.58 -24.08
CA SER A 86 9.18 -14.56 -24.75
C SER A 86 10.12 -15.68 -24.26
N TYR A 87 9.74 -16.43 -23.22
CA TYR A 87 10.60 -17.46 -22.65
C TYR A 87 10.79 -18.61 -23.64
N THR A 88 12.05 -19.06 -23.77
CA THR A 88 12.43 -20.14 -24.68
C THR A 88 12.28 -21.48 -23.98
N THR A 89 11.48 -22.37 -24.57
CA THR A 89 11.25 -23.73 -24.06
C THR A 89 12.26 -24.71 -24.64
N ASN A 90 12.35 -25.91 -24.06
CA ASN A 90 13.12 -27.00 -24.66
C ASN A 90 12.36 -27.78 -25.74
N CYS A 91 11.12 -27.39 -26.06
CA CYS A 91 10.42 -27.95 -27.20
C CYS A 91 11.10 -27.47 -28.49
N THR A 92 11.56 -28.41 -29.31
CA THR A 92 12.18 -28.11 -30.61
C THR A 92 11.27 -28.54 -31.74
N ILE A 93 11.21 -27.71 -32.78
CA ILE A 93 10.59 -28.05 -34.06
C ILE A 93 11.57 -27.69 -35.18
N GLN A 94 11.81 -28.64 -36.08
CA GLN A 94 12.80 -28.53 -37.16
C GLN A 94 14.21 -28.15 -36.67
N GLY A 95 14.54 -28.58 -35.44
CA GLY A 95 15.82 -28.28 -34.80
C GLY A 95 15.91 -26.92 -34.09
N GLU A 96 14.84 -26.10 -34.12
CA GLU A 96 14.80 -24.80 -33.46
C GLU A 96 13.96 -24.83 -32.18
N LYS A 97 14.49 -24.25 -31.10
CA LYS A 97 13.77 -24.10 -29.82
C LYS A 97 12.63 -23.11 -29.97
N GLN A 98 11.49 -23.44 -29.39
CA GLN A 98 10.27 -22.65 -29.51
C GLN A 98 10.04 -21.78 -28.26
N THR A 99 9.56 -20.56 -28.47
CA THR A 99 9.08 -19.69 -27.40
C THR A 99 7.75 -20.19 -26.86
N ILE A 100 7.34 -19.72 -25.68
CA ILE A 100 6.01 -20.03 -25.12
C ILE A 100 4.89 -19.57 -26.07
N GLN A 101 5.06 -18.42 -26.74
CA GLN A 101 4.14 -17.95 -27.78
C GLN A 101 3.96 -19.00 -28.90
N ASN A 102 5.06 -19.42 -29.51
CA ASN A 102 5.02 -20.39 -30.61
C ASN A 102 4.49 -21.75 -30.13
N LEU A 103 4.84 -22.14 -28.91
CA LEU A 103 4.37 -23.39 -28.31
C LEU A 103 2.85 -23.37 -28.08
N PHE A 104 2.29 -22.22 -27.75
CA PHE A 104 0.84 -22.04 -27.66
C PHE A 104 0.18 -22.22 -29.04
N GLU A 105 0.68 -21.56 -30.09
CA GLU A 105 0.15 -21.76 -31.45
C GLU A 105 0.21 -23.23 -31.88
N MET A 106 1.26 -23.94 -31.48
CA MET A 106 1.42 -25.37 -31.78
C MET A 106 0.41 -26.22 -31.01
N CYS A 107 0.19 -25.91 -29.73
CA CYS A 107 -0.84 -26.55 -28.93
C CYS A 107 -2.23 -26.36 -29.54
N TYR A 108 -2.55 -25.13 -29.93
CA TYR A 108 -3.81 -24.81 -30.61
C TYR A 108 -3.99 -25.60 -31.91
N ASN A 109 -2.91 -25.77 -32.67
CA ASN A 109 -2.90 -26.56 -33.91
C ASN A 109 -2.73 -28.07 -33.71
N GLY A 110 -2.69 -28.57 -32.48
CA GLY A 110 -2.53 -30.00 -32.17
C GLY A 110 -1.17 -30.61 -32.58
N LYS A 111 -0.12 -29.79 -32.68
CA LYS A 111 1.23 -30.25 -33.05
C LYS A 111 1.99 -30.81 -31.85
N LYS A 112 3.01 -31.63 -32.09
CA LYS A 112 3.91 -32.19 -31.05
C LYS A 112 5.31 -31.62 -31.20
N CYS A 113 6.09 -31.72 -30.12
CA CYS A 113 7.52 -31.41 -30.15
C CYS A 113 8.28 -32.55 -30.85
N ASP A 114 9.38 -32.24 -31.55
CA ASP A 114 10.13 -33.27 -32.29
C ASP A 114 10.86 -34.26 -31.38
N LEU A 115 11.41 -33.76 -30.26
CA LEU A 115 12.25 -34.52 -29.34
C LEU A 115 11.52 -34.99 -28.08
N ASP A 116 10.28 -34.56 -27.87
CA ASP A 116 9.48 -34.90 -26.70
C ASP A 116 8.23 -35.68 -27.16
N PRO A 117 7.98 -36.89 -26.64
CA PRO A 117 6.79 -37.66 -27.01
C PRO A 117 5.48 -37.05 -26.50
N ARG A 118 5.55 -36.05 -25.62
CA ARG A 118 4.38 -35.35 -25.06
C ARG A 118 3.79 -34.36 -26.05
N ASP A 119 2.49 -34.16 -25.95
CA ASP A 119 1.80 -33.13 -26.72
C ASP A 119 2.27 -31.73 -26.29
N SER A 120 2.33 -30.81 -27.25
CA SER A 120 2.80 -29.44 -27.02
C SER A 120 2.01 -28.73 -25.92
N CYS A 121 0.71 -28.99 -25.78
CA CYS A 121 -0.15 -28.47 -24.71
C CYS A 121 0.30 -28.92 -23.32
N ILE A 122 0.66 -30.20 -23.16
CA ILE A 122 1.12 -30.75 -21.87
C ILE A 122 2.46 -30.11 -21.49
N VAL A 123 3.35 -29.96 -22.47
CA VAL A 123 4.64 -29.32 -22.28
C VAL A 123 4.46 -27.85 -21.89
N LEU A 124 3.57 -27.13 -22.57
CA LEU A 124 3.25 -25.75 -22.29
C LEU A 124 2.69 -25.56 -20.88
N GLU A 125 1.71 -26.37 -20.47
CA GLU A 125 1.12 -26.34 -19.13
C GLU A 125 2.19 -26.53 -18.04
N ALA A 126 3.13 -27.46 -18.25
CA ALA A 126 4.22 -27.70 -17.32
C ALA A 126 5.14 -26.48 -17.16
N TYR A 127 5.53 -25.84 -18.27
CA TYR A 127 6.37 -24.63 -18.23
C TYR A 127 5.63 -23.44 -17.59
N LEU A 128 4.36 -23.25 -17.91
CA LEU A 128 3.55 -22.18 -17.32
C LEU A 128 3.41 -22.36 -15.81
N SER A 129 3.15 -23.59 -15.36
CA SER A 129 3.08 -23.91 -13.93
C SER A 129 4.41 -23.67 -13.22
N GLU A 130 5.54 -24.04 -13.86
CA GLU A 130 6.88 -23.79 -13.31
C GLU A 130 7.19 -22.30 -13.18
N ILE A 131 6.93 -21.51 -14.23
CA ILE A 131 7.18 -20.07 -14.23
C ILE A 131 6.28 -19.35 -13.24
N LEU A 132 4.98 -19.68 -13.21
CA LEU A 132 4.04 -19.14 -12.23
C LEU A 132 4.42 -19.53 -10.81
N GLY A 133 4.85 -20.77 -10.59
CA GLY A 133 5.33 -21.25 -9.29
C GLY A 133 6.55 -20.46 -8.82
N ALA A 134 7.52 -20.23 -9.71
CA ALA A 134 8.69 -19.42 -9.42
C ALA A 134 8.31 -17.97 -9.11
N ALA A 135 7.50 -17.34 -9.95
CA ALA A 135 7.05 -15.96 -9.76
C ALA A 135 6.21 -15.80 -8.47
N TYR A 136 5.36 -16.78 -8.14
CA TYR A 136 4.59 -16.81 -6.90
C TYR A 136 5.51 -16.91 -5.68
N SER A 137 6.55 -17.74 -5.74
CA SER A 137 7.50 -17.90 -4.63
C SER A 137 8.30 -16.64 -4.32
N THR A 138 8.50 -15.77 -5.33
CA THR A 138 9.24 -14.51 -5.17
C THR A 138 8.36 -13.35 -4.69
N GLU A 139 7.05 -13.40 -4.92
CA GLU A 139 6.10 -12.32 -4.63
C GLU A 139 5.31 -12.60 -3.35
N SER A 140 5.70 -11.97 -2.23
CA SER A 140 5.10 -12.23 -0.91
C SER A 140 3.73 -11.57 -0.69
N ARG A 141 3.23 -10.78 -1.64
CA ARG A 141 1.99 -9.98 -1.52
C ARG A 141 0.81 -10.53 -2.31
N ILE A 142 1.02 -11.59 -3.09
CA ILE A 142 0.04 -12.19 -3.99
C ILE A 142 -0.41 -13.51 -3.36
N ALA A 143 -1.71 -13.72 -3.17
CA ALA A 143 -2.28 -14.95 -2.64
C ALA A 143 -2.32 -16.09 -3.67
N GLY A 144 -2.39 -15.76 -4.96
CA GLY A 144 -2.32 -16.70 -6.07
C GLY A 144 -2.25 -16.03 -7.45
N MET A 145 -1.90 -16.80 -8.47
CA MET A 145 -1.93 -16.37 -9.85
C MET A 145 -2.64 -17.40 -10.73
N ASN A 146 -3.34 -16.92 -11.73
CA ASN A 146 -4.09 -17.73 -12.67
C ASN A 146 -3.89 -17.21 -14.09
N ILE A 147 -3.61 -18.10 -15.05
CA ILE A 147 -3.56 -17.79 -16.48
C ILE A 147 -4.73 -18.46 -17.20
N GLU A 148 -5.49 -17.64 -17.91
CA GLU A 148 -6.63 -18.04 -18.74
C GLU A 148 -6.39 -17.59 -20.19
N PHE A 149 -6.79 -18.45 -21.14
CA PHE A 149 -6.76 -18.15 -22.57
C PHE A 149 -8.20 -18.13 -23.08
N TYR A 150 -8.54 -17.11 -23.87
CA TYR A 150 -9.86 -16.97 -24.47
C TYR A 150 -9.77 -16.41 -25.88
N MET A 151 -10.84 -16.65 -26.62
CA MET A 151 -11.06 -16.16 -27.96
C MET A 151 -12.13 -15.08 -27.94
N ASP A 152 -11.94 -14.01 -28.71
CA ASP A 152 -12.98 -13.02 -28.99
C ASP A 152 -13.66 -13.37 -30.32
N ASN A 153 -14.74 -14.16 -30.24
CA ASN A 153 -15.54 -14.53 -31.39
C ASN A 153 -16.68 -13.51 -31.56
N ALA A 154 -16.42 -12.44 -32.32
CA ALA A 154 -17.42 -11.43 -32.66
C ALA A 154 -18.13 -10.79 -31.44
N GLY A 155 -17.38 -10.54 -30.36
CA GLY A 155 -17.87 -9.95 -29.11
C GLY A 155 -18.34 -10.97 -28.07
N ALA A 156 -18.22 -12.27 -28.34
CA ALA A 156 -18.38 -13.33 -27.35
C ALA A 156 -17.00 -13.82 -26.89
N ILE A 157 -16.73 -13.67 -25.59
CA ILE A 157 -15.50 -14.18 -24.95
C ILE A 157 -15.71 -15.65 -24.62
N GLU A 158 -15.00 -16.55 -25.29
CA GLU A 158 -15.08 -17.99 -25.10
C GLU A 158 -13.74 -18.57 -24.63
N PRO A 159 -13.70 -19.45 -23.62
CA PRO A 159 -12.47 -20.10 -23.20
C PRO A 159 -11.93 -21.03 -24.29
N VAL A 160 -10.60 -21.11 -24.43
CA VAL A 160 -9.97 -22.02 -25.38
C VAL A 160 -10.08 -23.46 -24.89
N GLU A 161 -10.92 -24.29 -25.52
CA GLU A 161 -11.19 -25.67 -25.09
C GLU A 161 -9.95 -26.58 -25.07
N SER A 162 -8.93 -26.28 -25.90
CA SER A 162 -7.70 -27.06 -25.99
C SER A 162 -6.72 -26.78 -24.85
N PHE A 163 -7.01 -25.82 -23.96
CA PHE A 163 -6.08 -25.39 -22.94
C PHE A 163 -6.73 -25.35 -21.54
N SER A 164 -6.08 -26.02 -20.57
CA SER A 164 -6.50 -26.01 -19.18
C SER A 164 -6.01 -24.76 -18.47
N THR A 165 -6.89 -24.11 -17.70
CA THR A 165 -6.51 -22.99 -16.82
C THR A 165 -5.37 -23.40 -15.86
N VAL A 166 -4.28 -22.63 -15.86
CA VAL A 166 -3.14 -22.88 -14.96
C VAL A 166 -3.21 -21.93 -13.79
N SER A 167 -3.32 -22.48 -12.58
CA SER A 167 -3.45 -21.70 -11.35
C SER A 167 -2.47 -22.16 -10.28
N VAL A 168 -1.86 -21.20 -9.59
CA VAL A 168 -0.94 -21.40 -8.47
C VAL A 168 -1.42 -20.57 -7.27
N GLY A 169 -1.43 -21.15 -6.08
CA GLY A 169 -1.86 -20.47 -4.86
C GLY A 169 -3.37 -20.54 -4.62
N ASN A 170 -3.91 -19.57 -3.87
CA ASN A 170 -5.32 -19.53 -3.48
C ASN A 170 -6.01 -18.24 -3.91
N CYS A 171 -6.81 -18.33 -4.98
CA CYS A 171 -7.61 -17.24 -5.52
C CYS A 171 -9.04 -17.16 -4.96
N SER A 172 -9.38 -17.86 -3.86
CA SER A 172 -10.79 -17.92 -3.39
C SER A 172 -11.36 -16.62 -2.80
N TYR A 173 -10.53 -15.66 -2.37
CA TYR A 173 -10.97 -14.51 -1.56
C TYR A 173 -10.35 -13.16 -1.94
N GLY A 174 -9.97 -12.96 -3.21
CA GLY A 174 -9.25 -11.77 -3.66
C GLY A 174 -10.02 -10.89 -4.64
N ASN A 175 -9.67 -9.59 -4.69
CA ASN A 175 -9.97 -8.75 -5.84
C ASN A 175 -9.09 -9.23 -7.00
N ASN A 176 -9.69 -9.81 -8.03
CA ASN A 176 -8.95 -10.27 -9.20
C ASN A 176 -8.40 -9.06 -9.96
N ARG A 177 -7.07 -8.95 -10.05
CA ARG A 177 -6.40 -8.01 -10.96
C ARG A 177 -5.88 -8.79 -12.14
N GLY A 178 -5.97 -8.24 -13.34
CA GLY A 178 -5.61 -8.96 -14.56
C GLY A 178 -4.85 -8.09 -15.53
N PHE A 179 -3.87 -8.70 -16.21
CA PHE A 179 -3.25 -8.14 -17.40
C PHE A 179 -3.64 -9.00 -18.58
N GLU A 180 -4.06 -8.36 -19.66
CA GLU A 180 -4.47 -9.00 -20.91
C GLU A 180 -3.51 -8.59 -22.03
N MET A 181 -3.15 -9.53 -22.89
CA MET A 181 -2.47 -9.22 -24.14
C MET A 181 -2.89 -10.16 -25.27
N PRO A 182 -2.87 -9.68 -26.53
CA PRO A 182 -3.06 -10.53 -27.69
C PRO A 182 -1.85 -11.45 -27.87
N LEU A 183 -2.11 -12.70 -28.25
CA LEU A 183 -1.06 -13.63 -28.67
C LEU A 183 -0.83 -13.45 -30.16
N GLY A 184 0.28 -12.78 -30.52
CA GLY A 184 0.64 -12.56 -31.92
C GLY A 184 0.68 -13.89 -32.68
N GLY A 185 0.07 -13.92 -33.88
CA GLY A 185 -0.05 -15.12 -34.71
C GLY A 185 -1.48 -15.65 -34.85
N LEU A 186 -2.37 -15.30 -33.90
CA LEU A 186 -3.81 -15.60 -33.96
C LEU A 186 -4.60 -14.33 -33.67
N ASP A 187 -5.35 -13.82 -34.65
CA ASP A 187 -5.95 -12.47 -34.60
C ASP A 187 -7.05 -12.32 -33.51
N ASP A 188 -7.56 -13.42 -32.98
CA ASP A 188 -8.68 -13.43 -32.03
C ASP A 188 -8.36 -14.09 -30.68
N VAL A 189 -7.08 -14.41 -30.40
CA VAL A 189 -6.70 -15.12 -29.16
C VAL A 189 -5.96 -14.22 -28.18
N TYR A 190 -6.45 -14.21 -26.95
CA TYR A 190 -5.93 -13.41 -25.85
C TYR A 190 -5.50 -14.29 -24.68
N ILE A 191 -4.46 -13.83 -23.99
CA ILE A 191 -4.01 -14.40 -22.72
C ILE A 191 -4.26 -13.38 -21.62
N MET A 192 -4.88 -13.84 -20.53
CA MET A 192 -5.08 -13.05 -19.32
C MET A 192 -4.40 -13.71 -18.14
N LEU A 193 -3.48 -12.98 -17.52
CA LEU A 193 -2.82 -13.32 -16.28
C LEU A 193 -3.53 -12.56 -15.17
N ARG A 194 -4.12 -13.29 -14.23
CA ARG A 194 -4.78 -12.74 -13.06
C ARG A 194 -3.94 -12.99 -11.81
N GLY A 195 -3.76 -11.94 -11.01
CA GLY A 195 -3.24 -11.99 -9.66
C GLY A 195 -4.38 -11.86 -8.65
N CYS A 196 -4.32 -12.70 -7.64
CA CYS A 196 -5.12 -12.72 -6.42
C CYS A 196 -4.15 -12.63 -5.25
#